data_AF-A0A3D0H714-F1
#
_entry.id   AF-A0A3D0H714-F1
#
_cell.length_a   1.000
_cell.length_b   1.000
_cell.length_c   1.000
_cell.angle_alpha   90.00
_cell.angle_beta   90.00
_cell.angle_gamma   90.00
#
_symmetry.space_group_name_H-M   'P 1'
#
loop_
_entity.id
_entity.type
_entity.pdbx_description
1 polymer ?
#
loop_
_entity_poly.entity_id
_entity_poly.type
_entity_poly.pdbx_seq_one_letter_code
_entity_poly.pdbx_strand_id
1 'polypeptide(L)'
;MKAGGKAEFSTMASLKLKPDALPPHVAPYYVATATLFCCAILLAADSKILLAAGCLVVGLLSWVSTRSLLLKVASTQKQKSLLDAQLIQSQKMSAIGEMSSGIAHEINNPLAIIGQEVEWLRHLLGELNVRGVDGLSECLDSMNEIAKQVVRCKEITHRLLSFARKMDPLKQKVDVNKLIEDMTRLVEREAVHKGIRIIRDYQSDLPPAYSDGPLLRQVILNLLNNAVYAIG
;
A
#
# COMPACT_ATOMS: atom_id res chain seq x y z
N MET A 1 14.64 45.66 35.99
CA MET A 1 15.10 44.96 37.22
C MET A 1 14.65 43.51 37.10
N LYS A 2 15.54 42.58 36.68
CA LYS A 2 16.02 41.39 37.43
C LYS A 2 14.92 40.68 38.24
N ALA A 3 14.69 39.37 38.16
CA ALA A 3 15.50 38.19 37.79
C ALA A 3 14.51 37.08 37.32
N GLY A 4 14.84 36.01 36.58
CA GLY A 4 16.09 35.29 36.41
C GLY A 4 15.93 33.85 36.93
N GLY A 5 16.05 32.86 36.05
CA GLY A 5 16.57 31.53 36.40
C GLY A 5 15.57 30.38 36.52
N LYS A 6 15.69 29.44 35.57
CA LYS A 6 15.45 27.97 35.62
C LYS A 6 14.43 27.46 34.60
N ALA A 7 14.83 27.41 33.34
CA ALA A 7 14.24 26.49 32.36
C ALA A 7 15.18 26.26 31.15
N GLU A 8 16.47 26.09 31.38
CA GLU A 8 17.42 25.73 30.31
C GLU A 8 18.40 24.67 30.82
N PHE A 9 17.92 23.49 31.20
CA PHE A 9 18.79 22.34 31.49
C PHE A 9 17.98 21.03 31.42
N SER A 10 17.43 20.68 30.26
CA SER A 10 16.98 19.29 30.02
C SER A 10 16.78 18.91 28.55
N THR A 11 17.65 19.36 27.64
CA THR A 11 17.61 18.90 26.23
C THR A 11 19.02 18.82 25.62
N MET A 12 19.95 18.15 26.30
CA MET A 12 21.36 18.03 25.87
C MET A 12 21.87 16.58 25.94
N ALA A 13 21.06 15.59 25.56
CA ALA A 13 21.52 14.20 25.53
C ALA A 13 20.78 13.33 24.51
N SER A 14 20.95 13.62 23.20
CA SER A 14 20.92 12.59 22.13
C SER A 14 21.00 13.18 20.70
N LEU A 15 21.69 14.30 20.47
CA LEU A 15 22.10 14.64 19.10
C LEU A 15 23.38 13.87 18.80
N LYS A 16 23.24 12.63 18.31
CA LYS A 16 24.33 11.92 17.65
C LYS A 16 24.80 12.81 16.51
N LEU A 17 25.95 13.47 16.68
CA LEU A 17 26.69 14.11 15.61
C LEU A 17 26.90 13.07 14.51
N LYS A 18 26.11 13.21 13.44
CA LYS A 18 26.37 12.56 12.16
C LYS A 18 27.61 13.27 11.62
N PRO A 19 28.76 12.59 11.43
CA PRO A 19 29.97 13.25 10.95
C PRO A 19 29.63 13.92 9.62
N ASP A 20 29.90 15.22 9.56
CA ASP A 20 29.53 16.11 8.48
C ASP A 20 29.87 15.52 7.12
N ALA A 21 28.85 14.96 6.47
CA ALA A 21 28.93 14.58 5.08
C ALA A 21 28.91 15.88 4.27
N LEU A 22 30.11 16.40 3.98
CA LEU A 22 30.33 17.58 3.15
C LEU A 22 29.42 17.53 1.90
N PRO A 23 28.70 18.62 1.57
CA PRO A 23 27.77 18.60 0.44
C PRO A 23 28.51 18.20 -0.85
N PRO A 24 27.94 17.32 -1.69
CA PRO A 24 28.65 16.77 -2.86
C PRO A 24 29.03 17.84 -3.90
N HIS A 25 28.44 19.03 -3.84
CA HIS A 25 28.75 20.16 -4.72
C HIS A 25 29.96 20.99 -4.27
N VAL A 26 30.38 20.91 -2.99
CA VAL A 26 31.54 21.67 -2.48
C VAL A 26 32.85 20.88 -2.55
N ALA A 27 32.77 19.55 -2.53
CA ALA A 27 33.93 18.65 -2.66
C ALA A 27 34.88 18.96 -3.84
N PRO A 28 34.42 19.26 -5.08
CA PRO A 28 35.32 19.57 -6.18
C PRO A 28 36.12 20.87 -5.97
N TYR A 29 35.58 21.87 -5.27
CA TYR A 29 36.28 23.12 -4.98
C TYR A 29 37.39 22.96 -3.94
N TYR A 30 37.19 22.09 -2.94
CA TYR A 30 38.23 21.74 -1.97
C TYR A 30 39.36 20.93 -2.61
N VAL A 31 39.02 19.98 -3.50
CA VAL A 31 40.03 19.23 -4.26
C VAL A 31 40.81 20.17 -5.18
N ALA A 32 40.13 21.08 -5.90
CA ALA A 32 40.77 22.05 -6.80
C ALA A 32 41.68 23.06 -6.06
N THR A 33 41.26 23.57 -4.90
CA THR A 33 42.09 24.48 -4.10
C THR A 33 43.27 23.77 -3.45
N ALA A 34 43.09 22.54 -2.99
CA ALA A 34 44.18 21.70 -2.46
C ALA A 34 45.21 21.33 -3.54
N THR A 35 44.78 21.03 -4.77
CA THR A 35 45.70 20.74 -5.88
C THR A 35 46.45 21.97 -6.35
N LEU A 36 45.81 23.14 -6.42
CA LEU A 36 46.48 24.41 -6.74
C LEU A 36 47.53 24.79 -5.68
N PHE A 37 47.21 24.63 -4.39
CA PHE A 37 48.13 24.90 -3.30
C PHE A 37 49.33 23.94 -3.29
N CYS A 38 49.09 22.65 -3.53
CA CYS A 38 50.15 21.66 -3.62
C CYS A 38 51.07 21.91 -4.84
N CYS A 39 50.50 22.32 -5.97
CA CYS A 39 51.25 22.68 -7.19
C CYS A 39 52.18 23.89 -6.96
N ALA A 40 51.71 24.91 -6.22
CA ALA A 40 52.51 26.08 -5.87
C ALA A 40 53.70 25.76 -4.94
N ILE A 41 53.52 24.87 -3.97
CA ILE A 41 54.60 24.40 -3.07
C ILE A 41 55.64 23.58 -3.83
N LEU A 42 55.20 22.76 -4.78
CA LEU A 42 56.06 21.92 -5.61
C LEU A 42 56.97 22.78 -6.51
N LEU A 43 56.44 23.82 -7.15
CA LEU A 43 57.20 24.76 -7.99
C LEU A 43 58.32 25.50 -7.24
N ALA A 44 58.25 25.59 -5.90
CA ALA A 44 59.25 26.23 -5.06
C ALA A 44 60.37 25.27 -4.58
N ALA A 45 60.36 24.00 -4.99
CA ALA A 45 61.30 22.99 -4.53
C ALA A 45 62.45 22.73 -5.53
N ASP A 46 63.70 22.88 -5.09
CA ASP A 46 64.89 22.73 -5.93
C ASP A 46 65.26 21.28 -6.31
N SER A 47 64.55 20.27 -5.76
CA SER A 47 64.83 18.85 -6.04
C SER A 47 63.81 18.22 -7.00
N LYS A 48 64.30 17.70 -8.13
CA LYS A 48 63.49 17.03 -9.16
C LYS A 48 62.66 15.85 -8.64
N ILE A 49 63.13 15.20 -7.56
CA ILE A 49 62.46 14.05 -6.92
C ILE A 49 61.19 14.49 -6.18
N LEU A 50 61.22 15.64 -5.48
CA LEU A 50 60.08 16.14 -4.73
C LEU A 50 58.94 16.58 -5.67
N LEU A 51 59.29 17.25 -6.77
CA LEU A 51 58.37 17.62 -7.86
C LEU A 51 57.63 16.40 -8.43
N ALA A 52 58.36 15.33 -8.77
CA ALA A 52 57.79 14.11 -9.34
C ALA A 52 56.85 13.40 -8.36
N ALA A 53 57.23 13.30 -7.08
CA ALA A 53 56.41 12.70 -6.04
C ALA A 53 55.09 13.47 -5.82
N GLY A 54 55.13 14.80 -5.81
CA GLY A 54 53.94 15.63 -5.65
C GLY A 54 52.95 15.53 -6.81
N CYS A 55 53.44 15.51 -8.05
CA CYS A 55 52.60 15.28 -9.24
C CYS A 55 51.90 13.92 -9.20
N LEU A 56 52.57 12.87 -8.74
CA LEU A 56 51.96 11.55 -8.56
C LEU A 56 50.87 11.56 -7.49
N VAL A 57 51.09 12.22 -6.35
CA VAL A 57 50.10 12.33 -5.28
C VAL A 57 48.87 13.11 -5.76
N VAL A 58 49.05 14.25 -6.43
CA VAL A 58 47.96 15.05 -6.99
C VAL A 58 47.18 14.26 -8.05
N GLY A 59 47.88 13.55 -8.94
CA GLY A 59 47.27 12.70 -9.95
C GLY A 59 46.43 11.57 -9.34
N LEU A 60 46.96 10.89 -8.32
CA LEU A 60 46.26 9.84 -7.57
C LEU A 60 45.02 10.38 -6.86
N LEU A 61 45.12 11.51 -6.15
CA LEU A 61 43.99 12.13 -5.45
C LEU A 61 42.92 12.59 -6.43
N SER A 62 43.31 13.19 -7.56
CA SER A 62 42.40 13.61 -8.63
C SER A 62 41.69 12.40 -9.25
N TRP A 63 42.42 11.32 -9.53
CA TRP A 63 41.88 10.07 -10.05
C TRP A 63 40.89 9.40 -9.09
N VAL A 64 41.25 9.28 -7.82
CA VAL A 64 40.39 8.71 -6.77
C VAL A 64 39.12 9.54 -6.61
N SER A 65 39.24 10.87 -6.52
CA SER A 65 38.11 11.78 -6.36
C SER A 65 37.16 11.70 -7.56
N THR A 66 37.71 11.70 -8.78
CA THR A 66 36.95 11.57 -10.03
C THR A 66 36.19 10.25 -10.06
N ARG A 67 36.86 9.13 -9.72
CA ARG A 67 36.24 7.80 -9.69
C ARG A 67 35.12 7.71 -8.64
N SER A 68 35.33 8.25 -7.45
CA SER A 68 34.31 8.28 -6.38
C SER A 68 33.09 9.11 -6.78
N LEU A 69 33.28 10.25 -7.45
CA LEU A 69 32.18 11.08 -7.96
C LEU A 69 31.37 10.35 -9.04
N LEU A 70 32.05 9.74 -10.03
CA LEU A 70 31.39 8.99 -11.10
C LEU A 70 30.52 7.85 -10.56
N LEU A 71 31.03 7.08 -9.59
CA LEU A 71 30.27 6.00 -8.94
C LEU A 71 29.04 6.54 -8.20
N LYS A 72 29.17 7.68 -7.50
CA LYS A 72 28.07 8.29 -6.74
C LYS A 72 27.00 8.89 -7.66
N VAL A 73 27.39 9.46 -8.79
CA VAL A 73 26.45 9.93 -9.82
C VAL A 73 25.70 8.75 -10.42
N ALA A 74 26.40 7.66 -10.78
CA ALA A 74 25.77 6.46 -11.33
C ALA A 74 24.78 5.81 -10.35
N SER A 75 25.12 5.71 -9.05
CA SER A 75 24.21 5.17 -8.04
C SER A 75 22.99 6.06 -7.83
N THR A 76 23.17 7.38 -7.81
CA THR A 76 22.07 8.35 -7.65
C THR A 76 21.13 8.31 -8.85
N GLN A 77 21.68 8.22 -10.06
CA GLN A 77 20.89 8.10 -11.28
C GLN A 77 20.07 6.81 -11.30
N LYS A 78 20.67 5.69 -10.88
CA LYS A 78 19.97 4.40 -10.75
C LYS A 78 18.87 4.46 -9.68
N GLN A 79 19.12 5.09 -8.55
CA GLN A 79 18.11 5.24 -7.51
C GLN A 79 16.96 6.14 -7.96
N LYS A 80 17.27 7.24 -8.67
CA LYS A 80 16.27 8.12 -9.25
C LYS A 80 15.41 7.40 -10.29
N SER A 81 16.01 6.64 -11.20
CA SER A 81 15.24 5.89 -12.21
C SER A 81 14.33 4.82 -11.59
N LEU A 82 14.78 4.16 -10.52
CA LEU A 82 13.94 3.22 -9.76
C LEU A 82 12.75 3.93 -9.08
N LEU A 83 12.98 5.09 -8.48
CA LEU A 83 11.92 5.89 -7.86
C LEU A 83 10.93 6.41 -8.91
N ASP A 84 11.42 6.92 -10.05
CA ASP A 84 10.57 7.38 -11.14
C ASP A 84 9.71 6.23 -11.69
N ALA A 85 10.27 5.03 -11.84
CA ALA A 85 9.52 3.84 -12.24
C ALA A 85 8.44 3.46 -11.21
N GLN A 86 8.76 3.51 -9.92
CA GLN A 86 7.79 3.27 -8.84
C GLN A 86 6.69 4.34 -8.81
N LEU A 87 7.02 5.61 -9.04
CA LEU A 87 6.06 6.70 -9.13
C LEU A 87 5.10 6.51 -10.31
N ILE A 88 5.62 6.20 -11.49
CA ILE A 88 4.81 5.90 -12.68
C ILE A 88 3.89 4.71 -12.40
N GLN A 89 4.41 3.64 -11.79
CA GLN A 89 3.58 2.48 -11.42
C GLN A 89 2.50 2.84 -10.40
N SER A 90 2.82 3.66 -9.39
CA SER A 90 1.85 4.11 -8.40
C SER A 90 0.78 5.02 -9.00
N GLN A 91 1.15 5.92 -9.92
CA GLN A 91 0.21 6.78 -10.64
C GLN A 91 -0.73 5.96 -11.52
N LYS A 92 -0.20 4.97 -12.26
CA LYS A 92 -1.02 4.03 -13.03
C LYS A 92 -2.02 3.28 -12.14
N MET A 93 -1.56 2.78 -11.00
CA MET A 93 -2.44 2.08 -10.06
C MET A 93 -3.52 3.00 -9.46
N SER A 94 -3.16 4.25 -9.15
CA SER A 94 -4.12 5.25 -8.65
C SER A 94 -5.19 5.59 -9.69
N ALA A 95 -4.79 5.78 -10.95
CA ALA A 95 -5.72 6.04 -12.05
C ALA A 95 -6.67 4.85 -12.30
N ILE A 96 -6.13 3.62 -12.25
CA ILE A 96 -6.95 2.40 -12.29
C ILE A 96 -7.90 2.37 -11.08
N GLY A 97 -7.44 2.78 -9.90
CA GLY A 97 -8.21 2.98 -8.67
C GLY A 97 -9.48 3.79 -8.84
N GLU A 98 -9.28 5.03 -9.26
CA GLU A 98 -10.33 6.02 -9.45
C GLU A 98 -11.35 5.56 -10.50
N MET A 99 -10.87 5.09 -11.65
CA MET A 99 -11.72 4.63 -12.75
C MET A 99 -12.46 3.33 -12.40
N SER A 100 -11.84 2.42 -11.65
CA SER A 100 -12.46 1.16 -11.21
C SER A 100 -13.67 1.38 -10.31
N SER A 101 -13.69 2.45 -9.51
CA SER A 101 -14.85 2.75 -8.65
C SER A 101 -16.07 3.18 -9.45
N GLY A 102 -15.88 4.00 -10.49
CA GLY A 102 -16.96 4.37 -11.41
C GLY A 102 -17.46 3.16 -12.20
N ILE A 103 -16.54 2.42 -12.83
CA ILE A 103 -16.87 1.23 -13.63
C ILE A 103 -17.57 0.16 -12.78
N ALA A 104 -17.09 -0.12 -11.56
CA ALA A 104 -17.73 -1.11 -10.70
C ALA A 104 -19.16 -0.70 -10.32
N HIS A 105 -19.40 0.59 -10.07
CA HIS A 105 -20.75 1.08 -9.80
C HIS A 105 -21.65 0.94 -11.04
N GLU A 106 -21.16 1.28 -12.23
CA GLU A 106 -21.92 1.16 -13.48
C GLU A 106 -22.20 -0.29 -13.88
N ILE A 107 -21.33 -1.24 -13.53
CA ILE A 107 -21.56 -2.69 -13.75
C ILE A 107 -22.51 -3.26 -12.69
N ASN A 108 -22.39 -2.83 -11.43
CA ASN A 108 -23.24 -3.35 -10.37
C ASN A 108 -24.71 -2.94 -10.55
N ASN A 109 -24.98 -1.82 -11.22
CA ASN A 109 -26.33 -1.35 -11.53
C ASN A 109 -27.14 -2.34 -12.40
N PRO A 110 -26.73 -2.70 -13.63
CA PRO A 110 -27.45 -3.69 -14.44
C PRO A 110 -27.47 -5.07 -13.79
N LEU A 111 -26.43 -5.47 -13.05
CA LEU A 111 -26.45 -6.73 -12.29
C LEU A 111 -27.52 -6.74 -11.20
N ALA A 112 -27.76 -5.61 -10.52
CA ALA A 112 -28.83 -5.50 -9.55
C ALA A 112 -30.20 -5.64 -10.22
N ILE A 113 -30.41 -4.99 -11.36
CA ILE A 113 -31.65 -5.10 -12.15
C ILE A 113 -31.88 -6.55 -12.60
N ILE A 114 -30.88 -7.20 -13.19
CA ILE A 114 -31.00 -8.61 -13.63
C ILE A 114 -31.36 -9.51 -12.44
N GLY A 115 -30.71 -9.33 -11.29
CA GLY A 115 -31.03 -10.08 -10.08
C GLY A 115 -32.47 -9.86 -9.59
N GLN A 116 -32.97 -8.61 -9.65
CA GLN A 116 -34.35 -8.29 -9.29
C GLN A 116 -35.36 -8.91 -10.25
N GLU A 117 -35.11 -8.86 -11.57
CA GLU A 117 -35.99 -9.46 -12.58
C GLU A 117 -36.09 -10.97 -12.40
N VAL A 118 -34.98 -11.65 -12.11
CA VAL A 118 -34.98 -13.09 -11.82
C VAL A 118 -35.82 -13.39 -10.58
N GLU A 119 -35.67 -12.61 -9.51
CA GLU A 119 -36.45 -12.82 -8.28
C GLU A 119 -37.95 -12.52 -8.49
N TRP A 120 -38.28 -11.47 -9.25
CA TRP A 120 -39.65 -11.12 -9.60
C TRP A 120 -40.33 -12.21 -10.43
N LEU A 121 -39.63 -12.76 -11.43
CA LEU A 121 -40.14 -13.88 -12.22
C LEU A 121 -40.36 -15.13 -11.37
N ARG A 122 -39.49 -15.41 -10.38
CA ARG A 122 -39.69 -16.54 -9.45
C ARG A 122 -40.93 -16.33 -8.60
N HIS A 123 -41.13 -15.11 -8.11
CA HIS A 123 -42.33 -14.75 -7.34
C HIS A 123 -43.59 -14.94 -8.16
N LEU A 124 -43.62 -14.45 -9.41
CA LEU A 124 -44.77 -14.58 -10.31
C LEU A 124 -45.11 -16.05 -10.62
N LEU A 125 -44.10 -16.89 -10.88
CA LEU A 125 -44.29 -18.32 -11.08
C LEU A 125 -44.82 -19.03 -9.83
N GLY A 126 -44.40 -18.59 -8.64
CA GLY A 126 -44.90 -19.08 -7.36
C GLY A 126 -46.38 -18.72 -7.11
N GLU A 127 -46.77 -17.48 -7.38
CA GLU A 127 -48.15 -16.98 -7.20
C GLU A 127 -49.14 -17.62 -8.17
N LEU A 128 -48.73 -17.83 -9.43
CA LEU A 128 -49.57 -18.45 -10.46
C LEU A 128 -49.83 -19.94 -10.19
N ASN A 129 -49.19 -20.54 -9.17
CA ASN A 129 -49.29 -21.96 -8.78
C ASN A 129 -49.23 -22.88 -10.00
N VAL A 130 -48.34 -22.55 -10.93
CA VAL A 130 -48.17 -23.21 -12.22
C VAL A 130 -47.72 -24.64 -11.93
N ARG A 131 -48.66 -25.59 -11.88
CA ARG A 131 -48.39 -27.01 -11.64
C ARG A 131 -48.70 -27.79 -12.90
N GLY A 132 -47.78 -28.67 -13.30
CA GLY A 132 -47.97 -29.55 -14.46
C GLY A 132 -47.70 -28.90 -15.82
N VAL A 133 -46.99 -27.76 -15.87
CA VAL A 133 -46.47 -27.22 -17.12
C VAL A 133 -45.13 -27.86 -17.42
N ASP A 134 -45.04 -28.56 -18.55
CA ASP A 134 -43.78 -29.12 -19.06
C ASP A 134 -42.74 -28.01 -19.24
N GLY A 135 -41.52 -28.25 -18.74
CA GLY A 135 -40.40 -27.29 -18.82
C GLY A 135 -40.32 -26.26 -17.67
N LEU A 136 -41.28 -26.21 -16.74
CA LEU A 136 -41.21 -25.28 -15.60
C LEU A 136 -39.97 -25.52 -14.72
N SER A 137 -39.61 -26.78 -14.48
CA SER A 137 -38.39 -27.13 -13.73
C SER A 137 -37.13 -26.58 -14.40
N GLU A 138 -37.02 -26.76 -15.72
CA GLU A 138 -35.86 -26.33 -16.50
C GLU A 138 -35.76 -24.79 -16.58
N CYS A 139 -36.90 -24.10 -16.60
CA CYS A 139 -36.98 -22.66 -16.45
C CYS A 139 -36.46 -22.19 -15.08
N LEU A 140 -36.94 -22.80 -13.98
CA LEU A 140 -36.48 -22.47 -12.62
C LEU A 140 -34.99 -22.76 -12.42
N ASP A 141 -34.47 -23.83 -13.00
CA ASP A 141 -33.05 -24.16 -12.97
C ASP A 141 -32.21 -23.12 -13.73
N SER A 142 -32.67 -22.69 -14.91
CA SER A 142 -32.04 -21.62 -15.68
C SER A 142 -32.00 -20.30 -14.91
N MET A 143 -33.10 -19.95 -14.23
CA MET A 143 -33.19 -18.76 -13.39
C MET A 143 -32.23 -18.82 -12.20
N ASN A 144 -32.11 -19.98 -11.54
CA ASN A 144 -31.14 -20.18 -10.47
C ASN A 144 -29.70 -20.03 -10.98
N GLU A 145 -29.40 -20.49 -12.19
CA GLU A 145 -28.08 -20.33 -12.79
C GLU A 145 -27.77 -18.86 -13.09
N ILE A 146 -28.73 -18.10 -13.64
CA ILE A 146 -28.57 -16.65 -13.84
C ILE A 146 -28.31 -15.95 -12.51
N ALA A 147 -29.07 -16.27 -11.46
CA ALA A 147 -28.87 -15.69 -10.13
C ALA A 147 -27.45 -15.95 -9.59
N LYS A 148 -26.92 -17.18 -9.74
CA LYS A 148 -25.54 -17.50 -9.36
C LYS A 148 -24.53 -16.67 -10.13
N GLN A 149 -24.70 -16.50 -11.45
CA GLN A 149 -23.78 -15.69 -12.25
C GLN A 149 -23.84 -14.21 -11.88
N VAL A 150 -25.01 -13.67 -11.53
CA VAL A 150 -25.13 -12.29 -11.02
C VAL A 150 -24.33 -12.10 -9.72
N VAL A 151 -24.42 -13.04 -8.78
CA VAL A 151 -23.64 -13.02 -7.54
C VAL A 151 -22.14 -13.09 -7.86
N ARG A 152 -21.73 -14.02 -8.72
CA ARG A 152 -20.34 -14.17 -9.14
C ARG A 152 -19.78 -12.89 -9.78
N CYS A 153 -20.55 -12.23 -10.63
CA CYS A 153 -20.15 -10.96 -11.25
C CYS A 153 -19.98 -9.85 -10.21
N LYS A 154 -20.87 -9.75 -9.21
CA LYS A 154 -20.72 -8.82 -8.09
C LYS A 154 -19.45 -9.08 -7.25
N GLU A 155 -19.08 -10.34 -7.06
CA GLU A 155 -17.82 -10.68 -6.38
C GLU A 155 -16.60 -10.24 -7.20
N ILE A 156 -16.62 -10.43 -8.52
CA ILE A 156 -15.53 -10.02 -9.41
C ILE A 156 -15.37 -8.49 -9.39
N THR A 157 -16.46 -7.74 -9.50
CA THR A 157 -16.41 -6.27 -9.44
C THR A 157 -15.95 -5.78 -8.06
N HIS A 158 -16.36 -6.44 -6.98
CA HIS A 158 -15.88 -6.13 -5.64
C HIS A 158 -14.36 -6.36 -5.50
N ARG A 159 -13.85 -7.47 -6.01
CA ARG A 159 -12.40 -7.77 -5.98
C ARG A 159 -11.61 -6.74 -6.78
N LEU A 160 -12.11 -6.35 -7.95
CA LEU A 160 -11.52 -5.29 -8.77
C LEU A 160 -11.45 -3.95 -8.00
N LEU A 161 -12.55 -3.56 -7.34
CA LEU A 161 -12.62 -2.35 -6.52
C LEU A 161 -11.61 -2.37 -5.34
N SER A 162 -11.48 -3.52 -4.68
CA SER A 162 -10.54 -3.68 -3.56
C SER A 162 -9.07 -3.63 -3.99
N PHE A 163 -8.75 -4.09 -5.20
CA PHE A 163 -7.43 -3.99 -5.77
C PHE A 163 -7.07 -2.55 -6.17
N ALA A 164 -8.07 -1.82 -6.63
CA ALA A 164 -7.90 -0.48 -7.18
C ALA A 164 -7.84 0.60 -6.08
N ARG A 165 -8.48 0.40 -4.93
CA ARG A 165 -8.44 1.35 -3.80
C ARG A 165 -7.08 1.31 -3.07
N LYS A 166 -6.17 2.20 -3.44
CA LYS A 166 -5.29 2.90 -2.48
C LYS A 166 -6.12 4.03 -1.83
N MET A 167 -7.02 3.70 -0.92
CA MET A 167 -7.52 4.73 0.00
C MET A 167 -6.44 4.94 1.05
N ASP A 168 -6.04 6.19 1.29
CA ASP A 168 -5.33 6.51 2.53
C ASP A 168 -6.24 6.04 3.68
N PRO A 169 -5.83 5.05 4.47
CA PRO A 169 -6.70 4.45 5.47
C PRO A 169 -7.10 5.53 6.46
N LEU A 170 -8.41 5.77 6.60
CA LEU A 170 -8.90 6.75 7.56
C LEU A 170 -8.82 6.11 8.95
N LYS A 171 -7.67 6.29 9.61
CA LYS A 171 -7.43 5.69 10.91
C LYS A 171 -8.29 6.37 11.97
N GLN A 172 -9.24 5.62 12.49
CA GLN A 172 -10.12 6.04 13.58
C GLN A 172 -10.09 4.99 14.69
N LYS A 173 -10.61 5.34 15.87
CA LYS A 173 -10.84 4.35 16.92
C LYS A 173 -11.94 3.39 16.47
N VAL A 174 -11.64 2.11 16.46
CA VAL A 174 -12.55 1.02 16.07
C VAL A 174 -12.68 0.06 17.24
N ASP A 175 -13.92 -0.19 17.64
CA ASP A 175 -14.26 -1.29 18.54
C ASP A 175 -14.22 -2.60 17.74
N VAL A 176 -13.17 -3.39 17.97
CA VAL A 176 -12.90 -4.61 17.21
C VAL A 176 -13.90 -5.71 17.56
N ASN A 177 -14.30 -5.83 18.84
CA ASN A 177 -15.25 -6.85 19.28
C ASN A 177 -16.61 -6.63 18.62
N LYS A 178 -17.10 -5.39 18.65
CA LYS A 178 -18.37 -5.03 18.01
C LYS A 178 -18.32 -5.27 16.51
N LEU A 179 -17.22 -4.89 15.87
CA LEU A 179 -17.04 -5.06 14.44
C LEU A 179 -17.01 -6.54 14.02
N ILE A 180 -16.28 -7.40 14.76
CA ILE A 180 -16.26 -8.85 14.51
C ILE A 180 -17.67 -9.42 14.69
N GLU A 181 -18.36 -9.07 15.77
CA GLU A 181 -19.72 -9.55 16.06
C GLU A 181 -20.71 -9.18 14.95
N ASP A 182 -20.67 -7.94 14.47
CA ASP A 182 -21.52 -7.47 13.36
C ASP A 182 -21.26 -8.29 12.09
N MET A 183 -19.99 -8.60 11.77
CA MET A 183 -19.65 -9.40 10.59
C MET A 183 -20.00 -10.90 10.76
N THR A 184 -19.84 -11.45 11.96
CA THR A 184 -20.22 -12.84 12.27
C THR A 184 -21.72 -13.06 12.05
N ARG A 185 -22.57 -12.10 12.43
CA ARG A 185 -24.03 -12.20 12.21
C ARG A 185 -24.42 -12.29 10.74
N LEU A 186 -23.64 -11.68 9.84
CA LEU A 186 -23.91 -11.73 8.41
C LEU A 186 -23.76 -13.13 7.82
N VAL A 187 -22.81 -13.92 8.34
CA VAL A 187 -22.51 -15.28 7.85
C VAL A 187 -23.18 -16.39 8.68
N GLU A 188 -23.74 -16.05 9.85
CA GLU A 188 -24.27 -17.02 10.81
C GLU A 188 -25.39 -17.90 10.22
N ARG A 189 -26.30 -17.30 9.45
CA ARG A 189 -27.41 -18.03 8.82
C ARG A 189 -26.91 -19.09 7.84
N GLU A 190 -25.91 -18.75 7.03
CA GLU A 190 -25.31 -19.67 6.07
C GLU A 190 -24.51 -20.77 6.77
N ALA A 191 -23.70 -20.41 7.77
CA ALA A 191 -22.93 -21.35 8.57
C ALA A 191 -23.84 -22.40 9.24
N VAL A 192 -24.94 -21.97 9.85
CA VAL A 192 -25.93 -22.87 10.47
C VAL A 192 -26.56 -23.80 9.43
N HIS A 193 -26.89 -23.31 8.25
CA HIS A 193 -27.44 -24.14 7.17
C HIS A 193 -26.45 -25.23 6.72
N LYS A 194 -25.15 -24.95 6.76
CA LYS A 194 -24.07 -25.92 6.48
C LYS A 194 -23.68 -26.79 7.69
N GLY A 195 -24.37 -26.68 8.82
CA GLY A 195 -24.05 -27.44 10.04
C GLY A 195 -22.77 -26.97 10.75
N ILE A 196 -22.29 -25.77 10.45
CA ILE A 196 -21.06 -25.19 11.01
C ILE A 196 -21.41 -24.44 12.30
N ARG A 197 -20.70 -24.76 13.39
CA ARG A 197 -20.84 -24.08 14.69
C ARG A 197 -19.79 -22.98 14.84
N ILE A 198 -20.23 -21.73 15.02
CA ILE A 198 -19.37 -20.59 15.30
C ILE A 198 -19.20 -20.44 16.82
N ILE A 199 -17.95 -20.44 17.30
CA ILE A 199 -17.61 -20.20 18.71
C ILE A 199 -17.07 -18.77 18.83
N ARG A 200 -17.68 -17.97 19.71
CA ARG A 200 -17.30 -16.58 19.98
C ARG A 200 -16.51 -16.53 21.29
N ASP A 201 -15.25 -16.12 21.21
CA ASP A 201 -14.39 -15.93 22.37
C ASP A 201 -13.75 -14.54 22.26
N TYR A 202 -14.32 -13.57 22.98
CA TYR A 202 -13.91 -12.17 22.92
C TYR A 202 -13.33 -11.73 24.27
N GLN A 203 -12.22 -10.99 24.23
CA GLN A 203 -11.69 -10.35 25.42
C GLN A 203 -12.55 -9.15 25.81
N SER A 204 -13.04 -9.12 27.06
CA SER A 204 -13.99 -8.12 27.57
C SER A 204 -13.44 -6.69 27.55
N ASP A 205 -12.16 -6.53 27.87
CA ASP A 205 -11.50 -5.23 28.02
C ASP A 205 -10.50 -4.95 26.88
N LEU A 206 -10.90 -5.24 25.64
CA LEU A 206 -10.03 -5.02 24.48
C LEU A 206 -9.95 -3.51 24.16
N PRO A 207 -8.75 -2.90 24.14
CA PRO A 207 -8.61 -1.49 23.80
C PRO A 207 -9.01 -1.22 22.33
N PRO A 208 -9.57 -0.04 22.01
CA PRO A 208 -9.93 0.30 20.64
C PRO A 208 -8.71 0.28 19.70
N ALA A 209 -8.85 -0.34 18.54
CA ALA A 209 -7.81 -0.34 17.53
C ALA A 209 -7.83 0.96 16.72
N TYR A 210 -6.66 1.48 16.37
CA TYR A 210 -6.54 2.67 15.51
C TYR A 210 -6.39 2.23 14.04
N SER A 211 -7.51 2.08 13.35
CA SER A 211 -7.55 1.49 12.00
C SER A 211 -8.71 2.04 11.17
N ASP A 212 -8.75 1.67 9.90
CA ASP A 212 -9.86 1.96 8.99
C ASP A 212 -10.94 0.88 9.18
N GLY A 213 -12.07 1.29 9.77
CA GLY A 213 -13.19 0.38 10.08
C GLY A 213 -13.75 -0.36 8.85
N PRO A 214 -14.07 0.33 7.74
CA PRO A 214 -14.44 -0.30 6.47
C PRO A 214 -13.46 -1.38 5.99
N LEU A 215 -12.15 -1.11 6.01
CA LEU A 215 -11.15 -2.10 5.58
C LEU A 215 -11.11 -3.31 6.52
N LEU A 216 -11.21 -3.10 7.83
CA LEU A 216 -11.25 -4.20 8.81
C LEU A 216 -12.48 -5.10 8.59
N ARG A 217 -13.66 -4.51 8.35
CA ARG A 217 -14.89 -5.26 8.06
C ARG A 217 -14.69 -6.20 6.87
N GLN A 218 -14.06 -5.70 5.81
CA GLN A 218 -13.83 -6.48 4.61
C GLN A 218 -12.85 -7.65 4.86
N VAL A 219 -11.77 -7.41 5.61
CA VAL A 219 -10.83 -8.48 5.99
C VAL A 219 -11.56 -9.56 6.79
N ILE A 220 -12.32 -9.18 7.81
CA ILE A 220 -13.04 -10.12 8.67
C ILE A 220 -14.08 -10.91 7.88
N LEU A 221 -14.87 -10.25 7.05
CA LEU A 221 -15.89 -10.92 6.23
C LEU A 221 -15.24 -11.92 5.25
N ASN A 222 -14.12 -11.55 4.62
CA ASN A 222 -13.37 -12.46 3.75
C ASN A 222 -12.85 -13.68 4.50
N LEU A 223 -12.30 -13.50 5.71
CA LEU A 223 -11.82 -14.63 6.53
C LEU A 223 -12.97 -15.55 6.93
N LEU A 224 -14.12 -14.98 7.33
CA LEU A 224 -15.31 -15.75 7.69
C LEU A 224 -15.86 -16.55 6.51
N ASN A 225 -16.02 -15.92 5.35
CA ASN A 225 -16.46 -16.60 4.13
C ASN A 225 -15.50 -17.73 3.72
N ASN A 226 -14.19 -17.47 3.78
CA ASN A 226 -13.18 -18.48 3.49
C ASN A 226 -13.26 -19.66 4.48
N ALA A 227 -13.49 -19.40 5.77
CA ALA A 227 -13.65 -20.45 6.78
C ALA A 227 -14.91 -21.29 6.53
N VAL A 228 -16.04 -20.64 6.23
CA VAL A 228 -17.31 -21.32 5.91
C VAL A 228 -17.16 -22.20 4.67
N TYR A 229 -16.50 -21.70 3.62
CA TYR A 229 -16.23 -22.45 2.39
C TYR A 229 -15.27 -23.62 2.59
N ALA A 230 -14.25 -23.47 3.43
CA ALA A 230 -13.27 -24.54 3.68
C ALA A 230 -13.83 -25.68 4.52
N ILE A 231 -14.79 -25.40 5.41
CA ILE A 231 -15.37 -26.39 6.33
C ILE A 231 -16.58 -27.12 5.71
N GLY A 232 -17.39 -26.44 4.90
CA GLY A 232 -18.61 -27.00 4.32
C GLY A 232 -18.75 -26.79 2.83
#